data_AF-A0AAD7WT18-F1
#
_entry.id   AF-A0AAD7WT18-F1
#
_cell.length_a   1.000
_cell.length_b   1.000
_cell.length_c   1.000
_cell.angle_alpha   90.00
_cell.angle_beta   90.00
_cell.angle_gamma   90.00
#
_symmetry.space_group_name_H-M   'P 1'
#
loop_
_entity.id
_entity.type
_entity.pdbx_description
1 polymer ?
#
loop_
_entity_poly.entity_id
_entity_poly.type
_entity_poly.pdbx_seq_one_letter_code
_entity_poly.pdbx_strand_id
1 'polypeptide(L)'
;MRNRRLVNAETFATLPGSPSSTGASKLSSALSSADMFQRLLMDFPDLTTPTFSSAAVKHGVDHFIATTGPPVHARARRLDPQKLLKRSLTPWNALGIVRRSSSPWASPLHLVPKKGGGALAGLSTT
;
A
#
# COMPACT_ATOMS: atom_id res chain seq x y z
N MET A 1 -11.12 9.12 -18.03
CA MET A 1 -12.04 8.74 -19.12
C MET A 1 -12.00 9.81 -20.21
N ARG A 2 -11.74 9.42 -21.47
CA ARG A 2 -11.93 10.32 -22.63
C ARG A 2 -13.44 10.43 -22.88
N ASN A 3 -13.94 11.65 -23.06
CA ASN A 3 -15.33 11.98 -23.43
C ASN A 3 -16.44 11.99 -22.35
N ARG A 4 -16.11 11.86 -21.04
CA ARG A 4 -17.03 12.15 -19.89
C ARG A 4 -18.51 11.76 -20.09
N ARG A 5 -18.77 10.59 -20.68
CA ARG A 5 -20.12 10.12 -21.02
C ARG A 5 -20.23 8.62 -20.78
N LEU A 6 -21.39 8.19 -20.31
CA LEU A 6 -21.74 6.78 -20.12
C LEU A 6 -22.69 6.40 -21.25
N VAL A 7 -22.37 5.31 -21.97
CA VAL A 7 -23.21 4.81 -23.06
C VAL A 7 -23.91 3.56 -22.56
N ASN A 8 -25.24 3.56 -22.59
CA ASN A 8 -26.02 2.36 -22.29
C ASN A 8 -25.86 1.37 -23.46
N ALA A 9 -25.43 0.14 -23.20
CA ALA A 9 -25.16 -0.85 -24.25
C ALA A 9 -26.43 -1.46 -24.89
N GLU A 10 -27.57 -1.39 -24.20
CA GLU A 10 -28.85 -1.96 -24.66
C GLU A 10 -29.69 -0.92 -25.42
N THR A 11 -29.65 0.34 -24.99
CA THR A 11 -30.45 1.43 -25.59
C THR A 11 -29.62 2.45 -26.38
N PHE A 12 -28.29 2.31 -26.39
CA PHE A 12 -27.34 3.26 -26.99
C PHE A 12 -27.47 4.72 -26.50
N ALA A 13 -28.23 4.95 -25.43
CA ALA A 13 -28.42 6.26 -24.85
C ALA A 13 -27.13 6.75 -24.17
N THR A 14 -26.79 8.02 -24.38
CA THR A 14 -25.66 8.69 -23.74
C THR A 14 -26.10 9.52 -22.56
N LEU A 15 -25.51 9.25 -21.39
CA LEU A 15 -25.68 10.04 -20.17
C LEU A 15 -24.43 10.89 -19.92
N PRO A 16 -24.56 12.22 -19.73
CA PRO A 16 -23.43 13.06 -19.35
C PRO A 16 -22.96 12.68 -17.94
N GLY A 17 -21.66 12.40 -17.80
CA GLY A 17 -21.07 12.02 -16.52
C GLY A 17 -20.11 13.10 -16.01
N SER A 18 -20.33 13.59 -14.79
CA SER A 18 -19.32 14.38 -14.09
C SER A 18 -18.32 13.45 -13.39
N PRO A 19 -17.02 13.75 -13.40
CA PRO A 19 -16.07 13.01 -12.59
C PRO A 19 -16.38 13.28 -11.11
N SER A 20 -16.89 12.28 -10.38
CA SER A 20 -16.90 12.33 -8.94
C SER A 20 -15.48 12.01 -8.44
N SER A 21 -14.96 12.87 -7.56
CA SER A 21 -13.78 12.54 -6.77
C SER A 21 -14.19 11.50 -5.74
N THR A 22 -14.27 10.24 -6.15
CA THR A 22 -14.40 9.13 -5.20
C THR A 22 -13.12 9.07 -4.38
N GLY A 23 -13.23 9.43 -3.10
CA GLY A 23 -12.24 9.05 -2.09
C GLY A 23 -12.03 7.53 -2.09
N ALA A 24 -10.96 7.07 -1.44
CA ALA A 24 -10.59 5.66 -1.39
C ALA A 24 -11.82 4.73 -1.25
N SER A 25 -11.96 3.78 -2.17
CA SER A 25 -13.09 2.83 -2.18
C SER A 25 -13.16 2.13 -0.82
N LYS A 26 -14.23 2.39 -0.06
CA LYS A 26 -14.47 1.73 1.22
C LYS A 26 -15.00 0.33 0.95
N LEU A 27 -14.59 -0.65 1.76
CA LEU A 27 -15.11 -2.02 1.62
C LEU A 27 -16.65 -2.08 1.70
N SER A 28 -17.26 -1.18 2.48
CA SER A 28 -18.71 -1.06 2.60
C SER A 28 -19.44 -0.63 1.32
N SER A 29 -18.76 -0.03 0.33
CA SER A 29 -19.41 0.35 -0.94
C SER A 29 -19.61 -0.81 -1.91
N ALA A 30 -19.05 -1.99 -1.62
CA ALA A 30 -19.17 -3.19 -2.46
C ALA A 30 -20.35 -4.10 -2.05
N LEU A 31 -21.00 -3.82 -0.93
CA LEU A 31 -22.10 -4.61 -0.37
C LEU A 31 -23.46 -3.94 -0.63
N SER A 32 -24.53 -4.73 -0.56
CA SER A 32 -25.90 -4.21 -0.64
C SER A 32 -26.32 -3.62 0.70
N SER A 33 -26.90 -2.41 0.68
CA SER A 33 -27.30 -1.63 1.87
C SER A 33 -28.22 -2.39 2.85
N ALA A 34 -28.86 -3.46 2.40
CA ALA A 34 -29.74 -4.30 3.21
C ALA A 34 -29.02 -5.37 4.06
N ASP A 35 -27.72 -5.59 3.84
CA ASP A 35 -26.97 -6.65 4.50
C ASP A 35 -26.48 -6.25 5.92
N MET A 36 -26.63 -7.16 6.89
CA MET A 36 -26.18 -6.93 8.28
C MET A 36 -24.67 -6.69 8.37
N PHE A 37 -23.89 -7.31 7.48
CA PHE A 37 -22.43 -7.12 7.45
C PHE A 37 -22.06 -5.71 7.01
N GLN A 38 -22.85 -5.07 6.16
CA GLN A 38 -22.60 -3.69 5.76
C GLN A 38 -22.79 -2.73 6.94
N ARG A 39 -23.82 -2.95 7.76
CA ARG A 39 -24.04 -2.16 8.99
C ARG A 39 -22.85 -2.29 9.94
N LEU A 40 -22.39 -3.51 10.17
CA LEU A 40 -21.21 -3.78 11.00
C LEU A 40 -19.95 -3.07 10.48
N LEU A 41 -19.70 -3.10 9.17
CA LEU A 41 -18.55 -2.41 8.58
C LEU A 41 -18.69 -0.88 8.64
N MET A 42 -19.92 -0.36 8.64
CA MET A 42 -20.19 1.07 8.82
C MET A 42 -19.99 1.54 10.25
N ASP A 43 -20.20 0.68 11.24
CA ASP A 43 -19.95 0.98 12.65
C ASP A 43 -18.44 1.11 12.96
N PHE A 44 -17.58 0.49 12.14
CA PHE A 44 -16.11 0.51 12.30
C PHE A 44 -15.37 1.02 11.05
N PRO A 45 -15.57 2.30 10.65
CA PRO A 45 -14.95 2.85 9.44
C PRO A 45 -13.42 2.91 9.53
N ASP A 46 -12.86 3.03 10.73
CA ASP A 46 -11.41 3.08 10.96
C ASP A 46 -10.71 1.76 10.59
N LEU A 47 -11.42 0.63 10.67
CA LEU A 47 -10.88 -0.69 10.30
C LEU A 47 -10.94 -0.95 8.79
N THR A 48 -11.87 -0.30 8.09
CA THR A 48 -12.16 -0.56 6.67
C THR A 48 -11.58 0.50 5.73
N THR A 49 -11.16 1.64 6.28
CA THR A 49 -10.43 2.66 5.52
C THR A 49 -8.96 2.29 5.46
N PRO A 50 -8.36 2.16 4.25
CA PRO A 50 -6.93 1.89 4.12
C PRO A 50 -6.13 3.12 4.55
N THR A 51 -5.95 3.29 5.85
CA THR A 51 -5.12 4.33 6.44
C THR A 51 -3.74 3.75 6.72
N PHE A 52 -2.75 4.17 5.93
CA PHE A 52 -1.35 3.95 6.25
C PHE A 52 -0.80 5.02 7.20
N SER A 53 -1.68 5.73 7.93
CA SER A 53 -1.22 6.74 8.88
C SER A 53 -0.41 6.07 9.98
N SER A 54 0.72 6.68 10.34
CA SER A 54 1.56 6.33 11.48
C SER A 54 0.80 6.60 12.80
N ALA A 55 -0.34 5.96 13.00
CA ALA A 55 -1.01 5.95 14.28
C ALA A 55 -0.12 5.13 15.22
N ALA A 56 0.29 5.75 16.32
CA ALA A 56 1.04 5.05 17.37
C ALA A 56 0.29 3.76 17.74
N VAL A 57 1.03 2.65 17.76
CA VAL A 57 0.48 1.34 18.11
C VAL A 57 -0.13 1.42 19.51
N LYS A 58 -1.46 1.23 19.61
CA LYS A 58 -2.19 1.41 20.88
C LYS A 58 -1.80 0.39 21.95
N HIS A 59 -1.31 -0.78 21.54
CA HIS A 59 -1.12 -1.93 22.43
C HIS A 59 0.23 -1.98 23.15
N GLY A 60 1.13 -1.00 22.95
CA GLY A 60 2.39 -0.89 23.73
C GLY A 60 3.34 -2.09 23.64
N VAL A 61 3.07 -3.05 22.77
CA VAL A 61 3.91 -4.22 22.52
C VAL A 61 4.71 -3.98 21.25
N ASP A 62 6.02 -4.08 21.36
CA ASP A 62 6.95 -3.99 20.24
C ASP A 62 7.44 -5.37 19.80
N HIS A 63 7.66 -5.52 18.50
CA HIS A 63 8.29 -6.72 17.97
C HIS A 63 9.81 -6.71 18.24
N PHE A 64 10.28 -7.65 19.06
CA PHE A 64 11.70 -7.82 19.36
C PHE A 64 12.28 -9.03 18.61
N ILE A 65 13.36 -8.80 17.85
CA ILE A 65 14.11 -9.86 17.19
C ILE A 65 15.32 -10.20 18.05
N ALA A 66 15.31 -11.37 18.71
CA ALA A 66 16.46 -11.86 19.44
C ALA A 66 17.55 -12.32 18.45
N THR A 67 18.73 -11.69 18.50
CA THR A 67 19.89 -12.04 17.68
C THR A 67 21.00 -12.65 18.53
N THR A 68 21.62 -13.73 18.06
CA THR A 68 22.80 -14.34 18.67
C THR A 68 24.02 -14.19 17.76
N GLY A 69 25.18 -13.87 18.33
CA GLY A 69 26.42 -13.72 17.57
C GLY A 69 26.63 -12.33 16.94
N PRO A 70 27.68 -12.15 16.13
CA PRO A 70 28.06 -10.87 15.56
C PRO A 70 27.13 -10.43 14.41
N PRO A 71 27.07 -9.12 14.10
CA PRO A 71 26.27 -8.60 13.01
C PRO A 71 26.70 -9.10 11.63
N VAL A 72 25.73 -9.46 10.80
CA VAL A 72 25.95 -9.86 9.40
C VAL A 72 25.62 -8.70 8.46
N HIS A 73 26.56 -8.39 7.57
CA HIS A 73 26.43 -7.34 6.57
C HIS A 73 26.60 -7.88 5.15
N ALA A 74 25.63 -7.60 4.28
CA ALA A 74 25.71 -7.86 2.86
C ALA A 74 25.77 -6.55 2.06
N ARG A 75 26.62 -6.54 1.02
CA ARG A 75 26.73 -5.41 0.09
C ARG A 75 25.44 -5.21 -0.70
N ALA A 76 25.09 -3.94 -0.97
CA ALA A 76 23.96 -3.60 -1.83
C ALA A 76 24.12 -4.21 -3.23
N ARG A 77 23.06 -4.84 -3.75
CA ARG A 77 23.03 -5.37 -5.12
C ARG A 77 22.76 -4.25 -6.12
N ARG A 78 23.36 -4.38 -7.31
CA ARG A 78 23.07 -3.49 -8.44
C ARG A 78 21.60 -3.62 -8.81
N LEU A 79 20.94 -2.47 -8.97
CA LEU A 79 19.57 -2.39 -9.46
C LEU A 79 19.60 -1.95 -10.93
N ASP A 80 18.59 -2.39 -11.67
CA ASP A 80 18.36 -1.92 -13.04
C ASP A 80 18.18 -0.40 -13.04
N PRO A 81 18.86 0.37 -13.91
CA PRO A 81 18.72 1.83 -14.01
C PRO A 81 17.28 2.30 -14.19
N GLN A 82 16.41 1.51 -14.84
CA GLN A 82 14.98 1.85 -14.98
C GLN A 82 14.22 1.74 -13.65
N LYS A 83 14.71 0.94 -12.69
CA LYS A 83 14.10 0.73 -11.38
C LYS A 83 14.60 1.76 -10.36
N LEU A 84 13.91 2.90 -10.29
CA LEU A 84 14.23 3.98 -9.36
C LEU A 84 13.82 3.64 -7.90
N LEU A 85 14.72 3.00 -7.16
CA LEU A 85 14.52 2.66 -5.74
C LEU A 85 14.16 3.88 -4.87
N LYS A 86 14.77 5.04 -5.15
CA LYS A 86 14.50 6.27 -4.38
C LYS A 86 13.02 6.64 -4.44
N ARG A 87 12.40 6.57 -5.62
CA ARG A 87 10.98 6.92 -5.82
C ARG A 87 10.04 5.94 -5.11
N SER A 88 10.38 4.65 -5.08
CA SER A 88 9.54 3.65 -4.40
C SER A 88 9.60 3.75 -2.87
N LEU A 89 10.72 4.23 -2.31
CA LEU A 89 10.88 4.35 -0.85
C LEU A 89 10.40 5.70 -0.28
N THR A 90 10.27 6.76 -1.08
CA THR A 90 9.80 8.07 -0.60
C THR A 90 8.47 8.00 0.15
N PRO A 91 7.42 7.31 -0.35
CA PRO A 91 6.16 7.20 0.38
C PRO A 91 6.35 6.53 1.74
N TRP A 92 7.16 5.46 1.82
CA TRP A 92 7.37 4.73 3.07
C TRP A 92 8.18 5.51 4.11
N ASN A 93 9.10 6.37 3.66
CA ASN A 93 9.77 7.33 4.55
C ASN A 93 8.78 8.38 5.07
N ALA A 94 7.91 8.92 4.20
CA ALA A 94 6.90 9.90 4.60
C ALA A 94 5.87 9.31 5.59
N LEU A 95 5.55 8.01 5.45
CA LEU A 95 4.68 7.27 6.37
C LEU A 95 5.38 6.81 7.65
N GLY A 96 6.70 7.02 7.79
CA GLY A 96 7.48 6.59 8.96
C GLY A 96 7.72 5.08 9.05
N ILE A 97 7.38 4.30 8.02
CA ILE A 97 7.57 2.84 7.99
C ILE A 97 9.06 2.47 7.85
N VAL A 98 9.79 3.26 7.06
CA VAL A 98 11.23 3.10 6.85
C VAL A 98 11.93 4.38 7.26
N ARG A 99 13.13 4.24 7.85
CA ARG A 99 14.03 5.36 8.13
C ARG A 99 15.46 5.00 7.76
N ARG A 100 16.31 6.00 7.56
CA ARG A 100 17.76 5.78 7.47
C ARG A 100 18.29 5.28 8.81
N SER A 101 19.22 4.34 8.77
CA SER A 101 19.90 3.81 9.94
C SER A 101 21.41 3.69 9.67
N SER A 102 22.19 3.66 10.74
CA SER A 102 23.62 3.31 10.73
C SER A 102 23.78 1.95 11.41
N SER A 103 23.06 0.94 10.89
CA SER A 103 23.04 -0.41 11.46
C SER A 103 24.26 -1.21 11.00
N PRO A 104 24.88 -2.00 11.88
CA PRO A 104 25.92 -2.96 11.47
C PRO A 104 25.31 -4.17 10.72
N TRP A 105 23.99 -4.39 10.84
CA TRP A 105 23.24 -5.40 10.10
C TRP A 105 22.73 -4.83 8.78
N ALA A 106 22.94 -5.54 7.67
CA ALA A 106 22.35 -5.19 6.37
C ALA A 106 22.08 -6.42 5.50
N SER A 107 20.88 -6.47 4.92
CA SER A 107 20.48 -7.48 3.93
C SER A 107 20.27 -6.82 2.56
N PRO A 108 20.57 -7.51 1.45
CA PRO A 108 20.39 -6.94 0.12
C PRO A 108 18.89 -6.86 -0.24
N LEU A 109 18.51 -5.80 -0.95
CA LEU A 109 17.14 -5.61 -1.42
C LEU A 109 16.94 -6.11 -2.85
N HIS A 110 15.85 -6.83 -3.10
CA HIS A 110 15.43 -7.22 -4.44
C HIS A 110 14.11 -6.53 -4.83
N LEU A 111 14.11 -5.81 -5.96
CA LEU A 111 12.94 -5.14 -6.51
C LEU A 111 12.22 -6.00 -7.55
N VAL A 112 11.02 -6.46 -7.19
CA VAL A 112 10.17 -7.29 -8.05
C VAL A 112 9.06 -6.43 -8.66
N PRO A 113 8.94 -6.38 -10.00
CA PRO A 113 7.82 -5.69 -10.65
C PRO A 113 6.51 -6.41 -10.34
N LYS A 114 5.49 -5.64 -9.93
CA LYS A 114 4.14 -6.13 -9.68
C LYS A 114 3.22 -5.77 -10.83
N LYS A 115 2.22 -6.62 -11.10
CA LYS A 115 1.13 -6.33 -12.04
C LYS A 115 0.46 -5.01 -11.62
N GLY A 116 0.38 -4.04 -12.55
CA GLY A 116 -0.12 -2.68 -12.27
C GLY A 116 0.97 -1.60 -12.08
N GLY A 117 2.24 -1.91 -12.31
CA GLY A 117 3.32 -0.90 -12.36
C GLY A 117 3.93 -0.50 -11.01
N GLY A 118 3.47 -1.11 -9.91
CA GLY A 118 4.13 -1.01 -8.61
C GLY A 118 5.35 -1.94 -8.53
N ALA A 119 6.27 -1.67 -7.59
CA ALA A 119 7.36 -2.57 -7.25
C ALA A 119 7.28 -2.93 -5.76
N LEU A 120 7.38 -4.22 -5.43
CA LEU A 120 7.55 -4.66 -4.04
C LEU A 120 9.04 -4.88 -3.76
N ALA A 121 9.48 -4.32 -2.64
CA ALA A 121 10.80 -4.51 -2.08
C ALA A 121 10.75 -5.75 -1.17
N GLY A 122 11.35 -6.86 -1.61
CA GLY A 122 11.54 -8.06 -0.79
C GLY A 122 12.93 -8.06 -0.16
N LEU A 123 13.01 -8.38 1.14
CA LEU A 123 14.26 -8.74 1.80
C LEU A 123 14.57 -10.19 1.43
N SER A 124 15.74 -10.44 0.83
CA SER A 124 16.20 -11.81 0.58
C SER A 124 16.98 -12.26 1.82
N THR A 125 16.46 -13.24 2.55
CA THR A 125 17.26 -13.99 3.53
C THR A 125 18.16 -14.96 2.78
N THR A 126 19.44 -15.00 3.14
CA THR A 126 20.40 -16.02 2.71
C THR A 126 20.66 -16.99 3.84
#